data_AF-A0A800BRA3-F1
#
_entry.id   AF-A0A800BRA3-F1
#
_cell.length_a   1.000
_cell.length_b   1.000
_cell.length_c   1.000
_cell.angle_alpha   90.00
_cell.angle_beta   90.00
_cell.angle_gamma   90.00
#
_symmetry.space_group_name_H-M   'P 1'
#
loop_
_entity.id
_entity.type
_entity.pdbx_description
1 polymer ?
#
loop_
_entity_poly.entity_id
_entity_poly.type
_entity_poly.pdbx_seq_one_letter_code
_entity_poly.pdbx_strand_id
1 'polypeptide(L)' 'MAVAISQIFDGKKFMWDGRTYHSEQQAKEVMEAYQKDGFEVRMIREGKQYLVYSRREVAPEEVVVEGTPA' A
#
# COMPACT_ATOMS: atom_id res chain seq x y z
N MET A 1 -4.68 -16.71 12.94
CA MET A 1 -4.04 -15.38 12.99
C MET A 1 -4.93 -14.44 12.20
N ALA A 2 -5.33 -13.31 12.78
CA ALA A 2 -6.12 -12.30 12.09
C ALA A 2 -5.15 -11.30 11.45
N VAL A 3 -4.98 -11.35 10.13
CA VAL A 3 -4.20 -10.35 9.41
C VAL A 3 -5.03 -9.08 9.31
N ALA A 4 -4.45 -7.93 9.64
CA ALA A 4 -5.13 -6.66 9.51
C ALA A 4 -5.28 -6.30 8.02
N ILE A 5 -6.51 -6.08 7.57
CA ILE A 5 -6.80 -5.66 6.17
C ILE A 5 -6.23 -4.28 5.84
N SER A 6 -5.94 -3.48 6.85
CA SER A 6 -5.32 -2.16 6.71
C SER A 6 -4.50 -1.83 7.94
N GLN A 7 -3.42 -1.08 7.75
CA GLN A 7 -2.61 -0.57 8.84
C GLN A 7 -2.31 0.92 8.63
N ILE A 8 -2.22 1.67 9.73
CA ILE A 8 -1.76 3.05 9.71
C ILE A 8 -0.25 3.07 9.86
N PHE A 9 0.43 3.72 8.92
CA PHE A 9 1.85 4.03 8.99
C PHE A 9 2.01 5.54 8.81
N ASP A 10 2.76 6.18 9.71
CA ASP A 10 3.03 7.62 9.62
C ASP A 10 1.74 8.47 9.50
N GLY A 11 0.65 8.05 10.16
CA GLY A 11 -0.67 8.69 10.07
C GLY A 11 -1.43 8.44 8.76
N LYS A 12 -0.84 7.78 7.76
CA LYS A 12 -1.46 7.39 6.50
C LYS A 12 -2.00 5.96 6.57
N LYS A 13 -3.17 5.70 5.99
CA LYS A 13 -3.76 4.35 5.90
C LYS A 13 -3.22 3.60 4.67
N PHE A 14 -2.66 2.42 4.91
CA PHE A 14 -2.25 1.49 3.88
C PHE A 14 -3.14 0.25 3.90
N MET A 15 -3.40 -0.30 2.72
CA MET A 15 -4.22 -1.49 2.53
C MET A 15 -3.34 -2.69 2.28
N TRP A 16 -3.68 -3.82 2.89
CA TRP A 16 -3.00 -5.08 2.60
C TRP A 16 -3.38 -5.57 1.20
N ASP A 17 -2.40 -6.07 0.45
CA ASP A 17 -2.61 -6.65 -0.88
C ASP A 17 -3.43 -7.97 -0.88
N GLY A 18 -3.75 -8.50 0.30
CA GLY A 18 -4.44 -9.79 0.47
C GLY A 18 -3.54 -11.00 0.24
N ARG A 19 -2.25 -10.78 -0.02
CA ARG A 19 -1.23 -11.82 -0.24
C ARG A 19 -0.21 -11.85 0.88
N THR A 20 0.16 -13.07 1.28
CA THR A 20 1.22 -13.34 2.25
C THR A 20 2.43 -13.94 1.53
N TYR A 21 3.62 -13.45 1.84
CA TYR A 21 4.86 -13.92 1.24
C TYR A 21 5.69 -14.67 2.28
N HIS A 22 6.30 -15.80 1.90
CA HIS A 22 7.14 -16.57 2.82
C HIS A 22 8.59 -16.07 2.91
N SER A 23 9.02 -15.32 1.90
CA SER A 23 10.38 -14.81 1.79
C SER A 23 10.36 -13.29 1.64
N GLU A 24 11.31 -12.63 2.30
CA GLU A 24 11.50 -11.18 2.18
C GLU A 24 11.71 -10.76 0.72
N GLN A 25 12.42 -11.59 -0.05
CA GLN A 25 12.75 -11.33 -1.45
C GLN A 25 11.50 -11.25 -2.34
N GLN A 26 10.51 -12.14 -2.13
CA GLN A 26 9.25 -12.08 -2.86
C GLN A 26 8.44 -10.83 -2.50
N ALA A 27 8.41 -10.47 -1.21
CA ALA A 27 7.75 -9.26 -0.76
C ALA A 27 8.41 -8.00 -1.34
N LYS A 28 9.75 -7.96 -1.39
CA LYS A 28 10.52 -6.86 -2.01
C LYS A 28 10.22 -6.71 -3.49
N GLU A 29 10.19 -7.79 -4.26
CA GLU A 29 9.89 -7.73 -5.69
C GLU A 29 8.49 -7.13 -5.96
N VAL A 30 7.51 -7.51 -5.14
CA VAL A 30 6.15 -6.95 -5.20
C VAL A 30 6.12 -5.47 -4.77
N MET A 31 6.86 -5.11 -3.72
CA MET A 31 7.01 -3.72 -3.30
C MET A 31 7.63 -2.87 -4.41
N GLU A 32 8.64 -3.37 -5.12
CA GLU A 32 9.26 -2.66 -6.24
C GLU A 32 8.29 -2.47 -7.41
N ALA A 33 7.47 -3.47 -7.72
CA ALA A 33 6.42 -3.33 -8.73
C ALA A 33 5.43 -2.22 -8.34
N TYR A 34 4.86 -2.27 -7.14
CA TYR A 34 3.93 -1.25 -6.65
C TYR A 34 4.54 0.16 -6.59
N GLN A 35 5.82 0.29 -6.23
CA GLN A 35 6.51 1.58 -6.27
C GLN A 35 6.61 2.15 -7.69
N LYS A 36 6.84 1.30 -8.71
CA LYS A 36 6.84 1.72 -10.12
C LYS A 36 5.46 2.18 -10.59
N ASP A 37 4.40 1.59 -10.05
CA ASP A 37 3.01 2.00 -10.29
C ASP A 37 2.61 3.27 -9.49
N GLY A 38 3.53 3.89 -8.75
CA GLY A 38 3.27 5.11 -7.97
C GLY A 38 2.57 4.86 -6.64
N PHE A 39 2.62 3.63 -6.13
CA PHE A 39 2.13 3.32 -4.79
C PHE A 39 3.25 3.44 -3.76
N GLU A 40 2.90 4.05 -2.64
CA GLU A 40 3.70 3.99 -1.43
C GLU A 40 3.48 2.61 -0.79
N VAL A 41 4.57 1.91 -0.46
CA VAL A 41 4.49 0.53 0.06
C VAL A 41 5.24 0.36 1.37
N ARG A 42 4.69 -0.48 2.24
CA ARG A 42 5.27 -0.87 3.53
C ARG A 42 5.17 -2.38 3.70
N MET A 43 6.26 -3.01 4.13
CA MET A 43 6.27 -4.43 4.45
C MET A 43 6.33 -4.61 5.96
N ILE A 44 5.55 -5.58 6.46
CA ILE A 44 5.58 -6.02 7.85
C ILE A 44 5.89 -7.51 7.85
N ARG A 45 6.71 -7.93 8.81
CA ARG A 45 6.91 -9.34 9.10
C ARG A 45 6.02 -9.77 10.26
N GLU A 46 5.07 -10.67 9.98
CA GLU A 46 4.29 -11.34 11.02
C GLU A 46 4.79 -12.77 11.18
N GLY A 47 5.64 -13.01 12.18
CA GLY A 47 6.23 -14.33 12.43
C GLY A 47 7.13 -14.82 11.28
N LYS A 48 6.62 -15.75 10.47
CA LYS A 48 7.32 -16.39 9.33
C LYS A 48 6.81 -15.93 7.96
N GLN A 49 5.89 -14.97 7.94
CA GLN A 49 5.32 -14.42 6.72
C GLN A 49 5.56 -12.91 6.65
N TYR A 50 5.57 -12.40 5.42
CA TYR A 50 5.71 -11.01 5.08
C TYR A 50 4.42 -10.54 4.43
N LEU A 51 3.93 -9.40 4.90
CA LEU A 51 2.72 -8.76 4.42
C LEU A 51 3.12 -7.46 3.73
N VAL A 52 2.59 -7.24 2.53
CA VAL A 52 2.83 -6.00 1.77
C VAL A 52 1.57 -5.15 1.84
N TYR A 53 1.74 -3.95 2.37
CA TYR A 53 0.72 -2.93 2.45
C TYR A 53 1.04 -1.85 1.42
N SER A 54 0.07 -1.45 0.62
CA SER A 54 0.20 -0.42 -0.41
C SER A 54 -0.81 0.70 -0.20
N ARG A 55 -0.45 1.89 -0.66
CA ARG A 55 -1.30 3.08 -0.69
C ARG A 55 -0.98 3.85 -1.96
N ARG A 56 -1.99 4.19 -2.76
CA ARG A 56 -1.79 5.09 -3.89
C ARG A 56 -1.57 6.49 -3.35
N GLU A 57 -0.38 7.05 -3.56
CA GLU A 57 -0.21 8.48 -3.36
C GLU A 57 -0.78 9.15 -4.60
N VAL A 58 -2.01 9.63 -4.49
CA VAL A 58 -2.52 10.59 -5.47
C VAL A 58 -1.58 11.78 -5.34
N ALA A 59 -0.70 11.99 -6.32
CA ALA A 59 0.02 13.24 -6.43
C ALA A 59 -1.00 14.36 -6.24
N PRO A 60 -0.67 15.48 -5.57
CA PRO A 60 -1.55 16.63 -5.52
C PRO A 60 -1.69 17.19 -6.94
N GLU A 61 -2.47 16.52 -7.79
CA GLU A 61 -3.16 17.17 -8.89
C GLU A 61 -4.08 18.17 -8.20
N GLU A 62 -3.79 19.43 -8.47
CA GLU A 62 -4.69 20.55 -8.36
C GLU A 62 -6.11 20.09 -8.71
N VAL A 63 -6.92 19.82 -7.67
CA VAL A 63 -8.30 19.39 -7.86
C VAL A 63 -9.06 20.64 -8.29
N VAL A 64 -9.01 20.97 -9.59
CA VAL A 64 -9.97 21.87 -10.22
C VAL A 64 -11.31 21.13 -10.24
N VAL A 65 -12.01 21.21 -9.12
CA VAL A 65 -13.41 20.83 -9.04
C VAL A 65 -14.23 22.01 -9.59
N GLU A 66 -14.21 22.21 -10.91
CA GLU A 66 -15.23 23.04 -11.57
C GLU A 66 -16.50 22.20 -11.74
N GLY A 67 -17.21 22.02 -10.62
CA GLY A 67 -18.62 21.67 -10.65
C GLY A 67 -19.43 22.96 -10.66
N THR A 68 -19.77 23.46 -11.85
CA THR A 68 -20.80 24.51 -12.01
C THR A 68 -22.16 23.81 -12.05
N PRO A 69 -23.02 23.89 -11.01
CA PRO A 69 -24.40 23.48 -11.17
C PRO A 69 -25.12 24.49 -12.08
N ALA A 70 -25.91 23.93 -13.00
CA ALA A 70 -26.65 24.62 -14.06
C ALA A 70 -27.72 25.59 -13.55
#